data_AF-A0A6J8EKU6-F1
#
_entry.id   AF-A0A6J8EKU6-F1
#
_cell.length_a   1.000
_cell.length_b   1.000
_cell.length_c   1.000
_cell.angle_alpha   90.00
_cell.angle_beta   90.00
_cell.angle_gamma   90.00
#
_symmetry.space_group_name_H-M   'P 1'
#
loop_
_entity.id
_entity.type
_entity.pdbx_description
1 polymer ?
#
loop_
_entity_poly.entity_id
_entity_poly.type
_entity_poly.pdbx_seq_one_letter_code
_entity_poly.pdbx_strand_id
1 'polypeptide(L)'
;MASMSQRASKDVSCYNKYDKGATYSGAARTAIYEGKNKTCKNWKTYHSNYTSFYPDHNYCRNPKEKEILKPWCYTGPDHQFGLCNIPVCGCRNSINDLKYNGSISTTRFGNTCLRWENAKNYRGQTENYCRTPPNDADNAGGPWCYISRDGWNRCNIPVCEGRI
;
A
#
# COMPACT_ATOMS: atom_id res chain seq x y z
N MET A 1 41.36 12.06 0.67
CA MET A 1 40.84 11.49 -0.59
C MET A 1 40.45 10.06 -0.29
N ALA A 2 39.25 9.52 -0.52
CA ALA A 2 38.13 9.92 -1.37
C ALA A 2 36.78 9.79 -0.62
N SER A 3 35.86 10.68 -0.97
CA SER A 3 34.47 10.74 -0.52
C SER A 3 33.68 9.52 -1.00
N MET A 4 33.16 8.70 -0.08
CA MET A 4 32.08 7.76 -0.39
C MET A 4 30.78 8.55 -0.48
N SER A 5 30.40 8.89 -1.72
CA SER A 5 29.10 9.46 -2.04
C SER A 5 28.00 8.48 -1.60
N GLN A 6 27.32 8.83 -0.51
CA GLN A 6 26.06 8.19 -0.14
C GLN A 6 25.07 8.47 -1.27
N ARG A 7 24.86 7.48 -2.16
CA ARG A 7 23.69 7.48 -3.03
C ARG A 7 22.48 7.41 -2.12
N ALA A 8 21.80 8.54 -1.93
CA ALA A 8 20.50 8.56 -1.28
C ALA A 8 19.61 7.55 -2.03
N SER A 9 19.35 6.39 -1.42
CA SER A 9 18.32 5.49 -1.92
C SER A 9 17.02 6.27 -1.79
N LYS A 10 16.52 6.82 -2.91
CA LYS A 10 15.18 7.41 -2.98
C LYS A 10 14.22 6.41 -2.33
N ASP A 11 13.43 6.90 -1.38
CA ASP A 11 12.59 6.08 -0.52
C ASP A 11 11.66 5.18 -1.37
N VAL A 12 11.66 3.89 -1.05
CA VAL A 12 10.79 2.90 -1.66
C VAL A 12 9.33 3.23 -1.32
N SER A 13 9.06 3.87 -0.18
CA SER A 13 7.72 4.16 0.30
C SER A 13 6.83 2.89 0.33
N CYS A 14 5.52 3.05 0.46
CA CYS A 14 4.54 1.98 0.46
C CYS A 14 3.49 2.21 -0.62
N TYR A 15 2.76 1.16 -1.03
CA TYR A 15 1.63 1.29 -1.97
C TYR A 15 0.29 1.06 -1.26
N ASN A 16 -0.76 1.71 -1.75
CA ASN A 16 -2.11 1.47 -1.28
C ASN A 16 -2.65 0.17 -1.89
N LYS A 17 -3.12 -0.77 -1.07
CA LYS A 17 -3.62 -2.06 -1.57
C LYS A 17 -4.98 -1.93 -2.27
N TYR A 18 -5.79 -0.95 -1.91
CA TYR A 18 -7.15 -0.80 -2.44
C TYR A 18 -7.19 -0.18 -3.83
N ASP A 19 -6.26 0.74 -4.13
CA ASP A 19 -6.06 1.25 -5.49
C ASP A 19 -5.07 0.40 -6.30
N LYS A 20 -4.63 -0.74 -5.73
CA LYS A 20 -3.64 -1.66 -6.31
C LYS A 20 -2.30 -0.97 -6.62
N GLY A 21 -1.99 0.15 -5.96
CA GLY A 21 -0.80 0.96 -6.22
C GLY A 21 -0.89 1.80 -7.48
N ALA A 22 -2.09 2.12 -7.96
CA ALA A 22 -2.30 3.04 -9.08
C ALA A 22 -1.68 4.43 -8.81
N THR A 23 -1.71 4.91 -7.56
CA THR A 23 -1.08 6.18 -7.17
C THR A 23 0.35 6.02 -6.65
N TYR A 24 0.93 4.82 -6.70
CA TYR A 24 2.28 4.60 -6.17
C TYR A 24 3.33 5.34 -7.02
N SER A 25 4.06 6.25 -6.38
CA SER A 25 5.06 7.11 -7.01
C SER A 25 6.48 6.91 -6.47
N GLY A 26 6.68 5.94 -5.56
CA GLY A 26 7.98 5.64 -4.94
C GLY A 26 9.04 5.09 -5.92
N ALA A 27 10.25 4.86 -5.42
CA ALA A 27 11.43 4.57 -6.25
C ALA A 27 11.85 3.08 -6.29
N ALA A 28 10.95 2.15 -5.91
CA ALA A 28 11.18 0.71 -6.04
C ALA A 28 11.55 0.36 -7.48
N ARG A 29 12.58 -0.46 -7.68
CA ARG A 29 13.12 -0.82 -9.01
C ARG A 29 13.54 -2.27 -9.14
N THR A 30 13.02 -3.12 -8.27
CA THR A 30 13.26 -4.56 -8.24
C THR A 30 11.92 -5.29 -8.19
N ALA A 31 11.85 -6.40 -8.90
CA ALA A 31 10.65 -7.23 -8.97
C ALA A 31 11.01 -8.72 -8.91
N ILE A 32 10.04 -9.53 -8.49
CA ILE A 32 10.13 -10.99 -8.54
C ILE A 32 9.58 -11.45 -9.87
N TYR A 33 10.41 -12.16 -10.64
CA TYR A 33 10.04 -12.86 -11.87
C TYR A 33 10.57 -14.29 -11.76
N GLU A 34 9.69 -15.29 -11.90
CA GLU A 34 10.03 -16.72 -11.77
C GLU A 34 10.83 -17.04 -10.49
N GLY A 35 10.38 -16.48 -9.36
CA GLY A 35 11.01 -16.68 -8.04
C GLY A 35 12.35 -15.97 -7.84
N LYS A 36 12.82 -15.16 -8.80
CA LYS A 36 14.12 -14.46 -8.74
C LYS A 36 13.94 -12.95 -8.68
N ASN A 37 14.75 -12.30 -7.87
CA ASN A 37 14.90 -10.85 -7.91
C ASN A 37 15.50 -10.42 -9.25
N LYS A 38 14.79 -9.54 -9.97
CA LYS A 38 15.21 -8.93 -11.22
C LYS A 38 15.17 -7.41 -11.08
N THR A 39 16.15 -6.76 -11.68
CA THR A 39 16.16 -5.29 -11.81
C THR A 39 15.18 -4.87 -12.90
N CYS A 40 14.35 -3.89 -12.59
CA CYS A 40 13.40 -3.32 -13.54
C CYS A 40 14.10 -2.67 -14.73
N LYS A 41 13.47 -2.76 -15.89
CA LYS A 41 13.84 -2.07 -17.14
C LYS A 41 13.05 -0.78 -17.29
N ASN A 42 13.56 0.15 -18.11
CA ASN A 42 12.91 1.44 -18.35
C ASN A 42 11.56 1.21 -19.07
N TRP A 43 10.49 1.89 -18.63
CA TRP A 43 9.17 1.75 -19.22
C TRP A 43 9.12 2.17 -20.68
N LYS A 44 9.84 3.22 -21.08
CA LYS A 44 9.88 3.70 -22.47
C LYS A 44 10.45 2.67 -23.44
N THR A 45 11.27 1.72 -22.97
CA THR A 45 11.82 0.64 -23.81
C THR A 45 10.72 -0.23 -24.42
N TYR A 46 9.59 -0.39 -23.73
CA TYR A 46 8.48 -1.25 -24.17
C TYR A 46 7.32 -0.44 -24.78
N HIS A 47 7.42 0.89 -24.75
CA HIS A 47 6.38 1.82 -25.18
C HIS A 47 6.96 2.96 -26.02
N SER A 48 7.84 2.61 -26.97
CA SER A 48 8.56 3.56 -27.82
C SER A 48 7.64 4.42 -28.69
N ASN A 49 6.44 3.94 -29.02
CA ASN A 49 5.44 4.71 -29.78
C ASN A 49 4.55 5.61 -28.88
N TYR A 50 4.65 5.47 -27.54
CA TYR A 50 3.81 6.18 -26.56
C TYR A 50 4.65 6.83 -25.45
N THR A 51 5.81 7.39 -25.79
CA THR A 51 6.80 7.89 -24.82
C THR A 51 6.32 9.03 -23.93
N SER A 52 5.25 9.74 -24.32
CA SER A 52 4.64 10.81 -23.52
C SER A 52 3.80 10.30 -22.36
N PHE A 53 3.27 9.06 -22.44
CA PHE A 53 2.41 8.47 -21.42
C PHE A 53 3.19 7.68 -20.36
N TYR A 54 4.38 7.17 -20.73
CA TYR A 54 5.19 6.34 -19.83
C TYR A 54 6.40 7.08 -19.27
N PRO A 55 6.73 6.82 -18.00
CA PRO A 55 7.82 7.53 -17.34
C PRO A 55 9.19 7.09 -17.85
N ASP A 56 10.12 8.03 -17.95
CA ASP A 56 11.51 7.78 -18.33
C ASP A 56 12.38 7.29 -17.16
N HIS A 57 11.95 6.18 -16.56
CA HIS A 57 12.65 5.54 -15.47
C HIS A 57 12.28 4.06 -15.40
N ASN A 58 12.88 3.33 -14.48
CA ASN A 58 12.57 1.92 -14.23
C ASN A 58 11.86 1.67 -12.89
N TYR A 59 11.22 2.67 -12.30
CA TYR A 59 10.50 2.47 -11.05
C TYR A 59 9.21 1.71 -11.24
N CYS A 60 8.85 0.87 -10.28
CA CYS A 60 7.62 0.09 -10.26
C CYS A 60 6.38 0.99 -10.34
N ARG A 61 5.41 0.62 -11.17
CA ARG A 61 4.14 1.34 -11.37
C ARG A 61 3.02 0.33 -11.57
N ASN A 62 1.78 0.79 -11.48
CA ASN A 62 0.63 0.00 -11.87
C ASN A 62 -0.30 0.79 -12.82
N PRO A 63 0.05 0.90 -14.12
CA PRO A 63 -0.83 1.54 -15.09
C PRO A 63 -2.14 0.76 -15.24
N LYS A 64 -3.26 1.49 -15.44
CA LYS A 64 -4.64 0.94 -15.44
C LYS A 64 -4.94 -0.07 -16.55
N GLU A 65 -4.05 -0.19 -17.54
CA GLU A 65 -4.25 -0.99 -18.75
C GLU A 65 -4.25 -2.50 -18.50
N LYS A 66 -3.69 -2.94 -17.37
CA LYS A 66 -3.66 -4.34 -16.96
C LYS A 66 -4.33 -4.51 -15.60
N GLU A 67 -5.11 -5.58 -15.43
CA GLU A 67 -5.72 -5.93 -14.14
C GLU A 67 -4.71 -6.55 -13.15
N ILE A 68 -3.56 -5.90 -12.97
CA ILE A 68 -2.52 -6.33 -12.02
C ILE A 68 -2.83 -5.75 -10.63
N LEU A 69 -2.70 -6.57 -9.59
CA LEU A 69 -3.15 -6.24 -8.24
C LEU A 69 -2.16 -5.42 -7.40
N LYS A 70 -0.93 -5.20 -7.89
CA LYS A 70 0.10 -4.40 -7.21
C LYS A 70 1.11 -3.83 -8.20
N PRO A 71 1.96 -2.87 -7.80
CA PRO A 71 2.96 -2.33 -8.72
C PRO A 71 3.91 -3.41 -9.24
N TRP A 72 4.25 -3.27 -10.51
CA TRP A 72 5.07 -4.21 -11.26
C TRP A 72 6.06 -3.41 -12.13
N CYS A 73 6.95 -4.12 -12.80
CA CYS A 73 7.81 -3.52 -13.82
C CYS A 73 8.25 -4.58 -14.84
N TYR A 74 8.68 -4.13 -16.01
CA TYR A 74 9.32 -5.01 -16.99
C TYR A 74 10.69 -5.50 -16.49
N THR A 75 10.99 -6.76 -16.71
CA THR A 75 12.20 -7.43 -16.21
C THR A 75 13.06 -8.03 -17.32
N GLY A 76 12.51 -8.23 -18.51
CA GLY A 76 13.17 -8.92 -19.63
C GLY A 76 12.52 -8.62 -20.98
N PRO A 77 13.04 -9.22 -22.07
CA PRO A 77 12.50 -9.06 -23.43
C PRO A 77 11.04 -9.51 -23.54
N ASP A 78 10.41 -9.24 -24.68
CA ASP A 78 9.04 -9.69 -25.00
C ASP A 78 7.99 -9.33 -23.94
N HIS A 79 8.10 -8.14 -23.35
CA HIS A 79 7.18 -7.63 -22.34
C HIS A 79 7.09 -8.49 -21.07
N GLN A 80 8.11 -9.31 -20.77
CA GLN A 80 8.22 -10.00 -19.49
C GLN A 80 8.22 -9.01 -18.33
N PHE A 81 7.39 -9.29 -17.32
CA PHE A 81 7.24 -8.43 -16.16
C PHE A 81 7.20 -9.21 -14.86
N GLY A 82 7.73 -8.60 -13.79
CA GLY A 82 7.68 -9.13 -12.44
C GLY A 82 6.86 -8.25 -11.51
N LEU A 83 6.40 -8.82 -10.41
CA LEU A 83 5.69 -8.09 -9.35
C LEU A 83 6.69 -7.48 -8.37
N CYS A 84 6.53 -6.20 -8.05
CA CYS A 84 7.45 -5.50 -7.16
C CYS A 84 7.19 -5.82 -5.70
N ASN A 85 8.26 -5.99 -4.92
CA ASN A 85 8.18 -6.19 -3.47
C ASN A 85 8.14 -4.84 -2.75
N ILE A 86 6.99 -4.15 -2.81
CA ILE A 86 6.75 -2.87 -2.13
C ILE A 86 5.85 -3.13 -0.92
N PRO A 87 6.15 -2.54 0.26
CA PRO A 87 5.29 -2.69 1.44
C PRO A 87 3.92 -2.05 1.21
N VAL A 88 2.89 -2.60 1.85
CA VAL A 88 1.53 -2.02 1.83
C VAL A 88 1.44 -0.88 2.85
N CYS A 89 0.85 0.25 2.48
CA CYS A 89 0.62 1.35 3.41
C CYS A 89 -0.45 1.00 4.44
N GLY A 90 -0.24 1.43 5.69
CA GLY A 90 -1.25 1.29 6.75
C GLY A 90 -1.68 -0.16 6.96
N CYS A 91 -0.76 -1.11 6.84
CA CYS A 91 -0.97 -2.52 7.13
C CYS A 91 -0.76 -2.84 8.61
N ARG A 92 -1.26 -4.00 9.05
CA ARG A 92 -1.03 -4.56 10.39
C ARG A 92 -0.01 -5.70 10.34
N ASN A 93 0.70 -5.95 11.45
CA ASN A 93 1.76 -6.97 11.46
C ASN A 93 1.20 -8.40 11.41
N SER A 94 0.01 -8.61 11.97
CA SER A 94 -0.67 -9.92 11.95
C SER A 94 -2.18 -9.74 12.02
N ILE A 95 -2.94 -10.81 11.79
CA ILE A 95 -4.40 -10.80 11.90
C ILE A 95 -4.89 -10.48 13.32
N ASN A 96 -4.06 -10.72 14.33
CA ASN A 96 -4.38 -10.49 15.73
C ASN A 96 -3.71 -9.22 16.28
N ASP A 97 -3.10 -8.40 15.43
CA ASP A 97 -2.46 -7.16 15.83
C ASP A 97 -3.52 -6.12 16.20
N LEU A 98 -3.72 -5.97 17.51
CA LEU A 98 -4.60 -4.98 18.14
C LEU A 98 -3.91 -3.62 18.37
N LYS A 99 -2.70 -3.42 17.86
CA LYS A 99 -1.95 -2.15 17.99
C LYS A 99 -1.91 -1.36 16.67
N TYR A 100 -2.87 -1.63 15.79
CA TYR A 100 -2.98 -0.93 14.52
C TYR A 100 -3.16 0.58 14.71
N ASN A 101 -2.21 1.36 14.22
CA ASN A 101 -2.20 2.82 14.28
C ASN A 101 -2.13 3.50 12.90
N GLY A 102 -2.39 2.73 11.83
CA GLY A 102 -2.38 3.26 10.47
C GLY A 102 -3.56 4.18 10.16
N SER A 103 -3.64 4.62 8.90
CA SER A 103 -4.55 5.67 8.42
C SER A 103 -5.75 5.15 7.61
N ILE A 104 -6.05 3.84 7.63
CA ILE A 104 -7.24 3.33 6.95
C ILE A 104 -8.49 3.92 7.61
N SER A 105 -9.37 4.52 6.83
CA SER A 105 -10.61 5.18 7.26
C SER A 105 -11.86 4.66 6.54
N THR A 106 -11.79 3.42 6.07
CA THR A 106 -12.89 2.74 5.37
C THR A 106 -13.14 1.36 5.95
N THR A 107 -14.41 1.00 6.11
CA THR A 107 -14.83 -0.32 6.59
C THR A 107 -14.65 -1.40 5.53
N ARG A 108 -14.80 -2.68 5.91
CA ARG A 108 -14.76 -3.83 5.00
C ARG A 108 -15.80 -3.79 3.88
N PHE A 109 -16.86 -3.00 4.05
CA PHE A 109 -17.93 -2.82 3.07
C PHE A 109 -17.82 -1.50 2.30
N GLY A 110 -16.70 -0.77 2.45
CA GLY A 110 -16.47 0.49 1.74
C GLY A 110 -17.09 1.73 2.38
N ASN A 111 -17.83 1.61 3.49
CA ASN A 111 -18.34 2.79 4.19
C ASN A 111 -17.18 3.63 4.74
N THR A 112 -17.25 4.94 4.54
CA THR A 112 -16.34 5.91 5.16
C THR A 112 -16.58 5.95 6.67
N CYS A 113 -15.49 5.93 7.44
CA CYS A 113 -15.55 6.06 8.88
C CYS A 113 -15.98 7.48 9.31
N LEU A 114 -16.80 7.56 10.35
CA LEU A 114 -17.11 8.78 11.08
C LEU A 114 -15.88 9.21 11.90
N ARG A 115 -15.61 10.51 11.95
CA ARG A 115 -14.57 11.06 12.83
C ARG A 115 -14.88 10.73 14.28
N TRP A 116 -13.85 10.31 15.01
CA TRP A 116 -14.00 9.87 16.41
C TRP A 116 -14.48 10.99 17.33
N GLU A 117 -14.24 12.25 17.00
CA GLU A 117 -14.79 13.41 17.72
C GLU A 117 -16.34 13.44 17.72
N ASN A 118 -16.96 12.90 16.67
CA ASN A 118 -18.41 12.88 16.47
C ASN A 118 -19.05 11.55 16.91
N ALA A 119 -18.24 10.57 17.31
CA ALA A 119 -18.70 9.26 17.76
C ALA A 119 -19.35 9.31 19.16
N LYS A 120 -20.10 8.27 19.49
CA LYS A 120 -20.67 8.09 20.83
C LYS A 120 -19.60 7.86 21.89
N ASN A 121 -18.67 6.93 21.64
CA ASN A 121 -17.60 6.53 22.55
C ASN A 121 -16.23 6.73 21.91
N TYR A 122 -15.17 6.59 22.74
CA TYR A 122 -13.76 6.61 22.30
C TYR A 122 -13.35 7.90 21.56
N ARG A 123 -13.94 9.04 21.94
CA ARG A 123 -13.52 10.37 21.45
C ARG A 123 -12.06 10.62 21.83
N GLY A 124 -11.25 11.10 20.89
CA GLY A 124 -9.80 11.35 21.09
C GLY A 124 -8.86 10.47 20.26
N GLN A 125 -9.41 9.49 19.53
CA GLN A 125 -8.66 8.82 18.46
C GLN A 125 -8.40 9.79 17.29
N THR A 126 -7.30 9.58 16.57
CA THR A 126 -6.90 10.43 15.44
C THR A 126 -7.86 10.32 14.26
N GLU A 127 -8.36 11.46 13.78
CA GLU A 127 -9.21 11.59 12.58
C GLU A 127 -10.43 10.64 12.63
N ASN A 128 -10.61 9.84 11.59
CA ASN A 128 -11.62 8.79 11.45
C ASN A 128 -10.97 7.43 11.17
N TYR A 129 -9.71 7.24 11.56
CA TYR A 129 -8.98 6.03 11.23
C TYR A 129 -9.48 4.83 12.02
N CYS A 130 -9.41 3.64 11.45
CA CYS A 130 -9.78 2.40 12.12
C CYS A 130 -8.88 2.16 13.34
N ARG A 131 -9.49 1.75 14.45
CA ARG A 131 -8.79 1.57 15.73
C ARG A 131 -9.28 0.32 16.44
N THR A 132 -8.52 -0.05 17.45
CA THR A 132 -8.82 -1.11 18.42
C THR A 132 -8.78 -0.46 19.81
N PRO A 133 -9.87 0.22 20.22
CA PRO A 133 -9.89 0.91 21.51
C PRO A 133 -9.64 -0.07 22.67
N PRO A 134 -8.89 0.32 23.72
CA PRO A 134 -8.58 -0.59 24.82
C PRO A 134 -9.85 -1.04 25.56
N ASN A 135 -9.86 -2.29 26.02
CA ASN A 135 -10.96 -2.91 26.78
C ASN A 135 -12.30 -3.00 26.03
N ASP A 136 -12.29 -2.88 24.70
CA ASP A 136 -13.48 -3.09 23.89
C ASP A 136 -13.65 -4.56 23.51
N ALA A 137 -14.82 -5.14 23.81
CA ALA A 137 -15.17 -6.50 23.44
C ALA A 137 -15.27 -6.69 21.91
N ASP A 138 -15.59 -5.63 21.18
CA ASP A 138 -15.72 -5.65 19.72
C ASP A 138 -14.36 -5.80 19.00
N ASN A 139 -13.25 -5.64 19.73
CA ASN A 139 -11.89 -5.86 19.22
C ASN A 139 -11.60 -7.31 18.77
N ALA A 140 -12.41 -8.28 19.21
CA ALA A 140 -12.17 -9.70 18.93
C ALA A 140 -12.09 -10.06 17.43
N GLY A 141 -12.57 -9.18 16.53
CA GLY A 141 -12.42 -9.32 15.08
C GLY A 141 -11.58 -8.22 14.41
N GLY A 142 -10.70 -7.55 15.17
CA GLY A 142 -9.74 -6.56 14.67
C GLY A 142 -10.26 -5.12 14.62
N PRO A 143 -9.48 -4.22 14.00
CA PRO A 143 -9.78 -2.78 13.97
C PRO A 143 -11.12 -2.45 13.32
N TRP A 144 -11.79 -1.46 13.87
CA TRP A 144 -13.12 -1.03 13.45
C TRP A 144 -13.23 0.50 13.56
N CYS A 145 -14.34 1.04 13.04
CA CYS A 145 -14.69 2.44 13.20
C CYS A 145 -16.21 2.62 13.22
N TYR A 146 -16.66 3.75 13.76
CA TYR A 146 -18.04 4.19 13.60
C TYR A 146 -18.30 4.59 12.14
N ILE A 147 -19.50 4.31 11.63
CA ILE A 147 -20.02 4.80 10.34
C ILE A 147 -21.16 5.81 10.54
N SER A 148 -21.74 5.83 11.74
CA SER A 148 -22.69 6.83 12.23
C SER A 148 -22.52 6.97 13.74
N ARG A 149 -23.34 7.80 14.41
CA ARG A 149 -23.21 8.05 15.85
C ARG A 149 -23.28 6.77 16.69
N ASP A 150 -24.16 5.84 16.30
CA ASP A 150 -24.41 4.58 17.02
C ASP A 150 -24.09 3.33 16.18
N GLY A 151 -23.87 3.48 14.86
CA GLY A 151 -23.53 2.38 13.96
C GLY A 151 -22.03 2.28 13.72
N TRP A 152 -21.48 1.07 13.77
CA TRP A 152 -20.07 0.80 13.53
C TRP A 152 -19.89 -0.40 12.60
N ASN A 153 -18.70 -0.54 12.03
CA ASN A 153 -18.34 -1.68 11.21
C ASN A 153 -16.84 -1.99 11.28
N ARG A 154 -16.48 -3.25 11.05
CA ARG A 154 -15.08 -3.70 11.00
C ARG A 154 -14.36 -3.13 9.79
N CYS A 155 -13.08 -2.82 9.94
CA CYS A 155 -12.21 -2.43 8.86
C CYS A 155 -11.44 -3.62 8.29
N ASN A 156 -11.20 -3.61 6.99
CA ASN A 156 -10.43 -4.67 6.32
C ASN A 156 -8.94 -4.29 6.25
N ILE A 157 -8.24 -4.30 7.37
CA ILE A 157 -6.83 -3.89 7.44
C ILE A 157 -5.93 -5.00 6.85
N PRO A 158 -5.13 -4.72 5.80
CA PRO A 158 -4.27 -5.71 5.18
C PRO A 158 -3.12 -6.08 6.12
N VAL A 159 -2.68 -7.33 6.06
CA VAL A 159 -1.41 -7.74 6.70
C VAL A 159 -0.25 -7.25 5.85
N CYS A 160 0.82 -6.78 6.49
CA CYS A 160 2.01 -6.33 5.78
C CYS A 160 2.65 -7.49 5.01
N GLU A 161 2.74 -7.36 3.68
CA GLU A 161 3.48 -8.28 2.82
C GLU A 161 4.94 -7.80 2.71
N GLY A 162 5.93 -8.69 2.86
CA GLY A 162 7.35 -8.36 2.67
C GLY A 162 8.24 -8.27 3.91
N ARG A 163 7.86 -8.90 5.04
CA ARG A 163 8.77 -9.20 6.16
C ARG A 163 8.95 -10.71 6.27
N ILE A 164 9.81 -11.26 5.43
CA ILE A 164 10.42 -12.58 5.62
C ILE A 164 11.90 -12.43 5.31
#